data_AF-A0A3P7NIL3-F1
#
_entry.id   AF-A0A3P7NIL3-F1
#
_cell.length_a   1.000
_cell.length_b   1.000
_cell.length_c   1.000
_cell.angle_alpha   90.00
_cell.angle_beta   90.00
_cell.angle_gamma   90.00
#
_symmetry.space_group_name_H-M   'P 1'
#
loop_
_entity.id
_entity.type
_entity.pdbx_description
1 polymer ?
#
loop_
_entity_poly.entity_id
_entity_poly.type
_entity_poly.pdbx_seq_one_letter_code
_entity_poly.pdbx_strand_id
1 'polypeptide(L)'
;MEEAENQLAFLDALVFRNDCGGLKTKVFRKATNAMQVHKYNSNQPISHKRSCVRVLYRRVETHCSELEDKVAQVEYLRPVFRENGYQRNFVNRCLRKRDRQQSRTDPNIWRLQGTYVKCRNLGAAPNLVCSQFA
;
A
#
# COMPACT_ATOMS: atom_id res chain seq x y z
N MET A 1 -5.01 1.83 -21.19
CA MET A 1 -5.52 1.61 -19.84
C MET A 1 -6.96 2.05 -19.88
N GLU A 2 -7.89 1.14 -19.61
CA GLU A 2 -9.32 1.42 -19.65
C GLU A 2 -9.80 1.46 -18.20
N GLU A 3 -10.46 2.55 -17.81
CA GLU A 3 -11.16 2.63 -16.54
C GLU A 3 -12.47 1.85 -16.70
N ALA A 4 -12.61 0.77 -15.92
CA ALA A 4 -13.84 0.01 -15.86
C ALA A 4 -14.38 0.10 -14.43
N GLU A 5 -15.67 0.38 -14.26
CA GLU A 5 -16.34 0.34 -12.95
C GLU A 5 -15.68 1.20 -11.86
N ASN A 6 -15.24 2.42 -12.19
CA ASN A 6 -14.50 3.34 -11.30
C ASN A 6 -13.17 2.77 -10.73
N GLN A 7 -12.60 1.78 -11.42
CA GLN A 7 -11.35 1.13 -11.04
C GLN A 7 -10.28 1.29 -12.13
N LEU A 8 -9.05 1.54 -11.68
CA LEU A 8 -7.88 1.62 -12.54
C LEU A 8 -6.72 0.82 -11.93
N ALA A 9 -6.25 -0.18 -12.66
CA ALA A 9 -5.04 -0.92 -12.30
C ALA A 9 -3.80 -0.18 -12.83
N PHE A 10 -2.88 0.20 -11.94
CA PHE A 10 -1.61 0.84 -12.27
C PHE A 10 -0.46 0.22 -11.47
N LEU A 11 0.50 -0.38 -12.18
CA LEU A 11 1.63 -1.12 -11.58
C LEU A 11 1.15 -2.17 -10.55
N ASP A 12 1.56 -2.01 -9.29
CA ASP A 12 1.24 -2.88 -8.16
C ASP A 12 0.04 -2.37 -7.34
N ALA A 13 -0.71 -1.37 -7.84
CA ALA A 13 -1.83 -0.75 -7.15
C ALA A 13 -3.13 -0.77 -7.98
N LEU A 14 -4.24 -1.03 -7.32
CA LEU A 14 -5.59 -0.91 -7.85
C LEU A 14 -6.21 0.32 -7.21
N VAL A 15 -6.55 1.31 -8.03
CA VAL A 15 -7.07 2.61 -7.60
C VAL A 15 -8.58 2.61 -7.81
N PHE A 16 -9.31 3.02 -6.78
CA PHE A 16 -10.75 3.18 -6.77
C PHE A 16 -11.06 4.66 -6.54
N ARG A 17 -12.07 5.17 -7.24
CA ARG A 17 -12.65 6.48 -6.95
C ARG A 17 -13.83 6.31 -6.01
N ASN A 18 -13.76 6.94 -4.84
CA ASN A 18 -14.86 6.95 -3.87
C ASN A 18 -15.90 8.02 -4.25
N ASP A 19 -17.14 7.85 -3.79
CA ASP A 19 -18.26 8.75 -4.07
C ASP A 19 -18.02 10.19 -3.57
N CYS A 20 -17.23 10.34 -2.50
CA CYS A 20 -16.79 11.64 -1.98
C CYS A 20 -15.64 12.29 -2.78
N GLY A 21 -15.26 11.74 -3.93
CA GLY A 21 -14.16 12.23 -4.77
C GLY A 21 -12.75 11.87 -4.30
N GLY A 22 -12.62 11.16 -3.18
CA GLY A 22 -11.34 10.62 -2.69
C GLY A 22 -10.87 9.39 -3.48
N LEU A 23 -9.58 9.06 -3.35
CA LEU A 23 -9.02 7.85 -3.92
C LEU A 23 -8.78 6.81 -2.82
N LYS A 24 -9.18 5.57 -3.10
CA LYS A 24 -8.85 4.39 -2.31
C LYS A 24 -7.92 3.53 -3.13
N THR A 25 -6.90 2.95 -2.50
CA THR A 25 -5.92 2.10 -3.20
C THR A 25 -5.79 0.76 -2.49
N LYS A 26 -5.61 -0.30 -3.28
CA LYS A 26 -5.30 -1.66 -2.83
C LYS A 26 -4.10 -2.21 -3.59
N VAL A 27 -3.44 -3.23 -3.07
CA VAL A 27 -2.41 -3.94 -3.84
C VAL A 27 -3.07 -4.69 -5.00
N PHE A 28 -2.68 -4.36 -6.23
CA PHE A 28 -3.11 -5.07 -7.43
C PHE A 28 -2.29 -6.34 -7.62
N ARG A 29 -2.97 -7.44 -7.95
CA ARG A 29 -2.35 -8.73 -8.24
C ARG A 29 -2.86 -9.18 -9.60
N LYS A 30 -1.93 -9.41 -10.53
CA LYS A 30 -2.27 -10.03 -11.82
C LYS A 30 -2.79 -11.46 -11.59
N ALA A 31 -3.71 -11.90 -12.44
CA ALA A 31 -4.23 -13.27 -12.41
C ALA A 31 -3.13 -14.34 -12.56
N THR A 32 -2.02 -14.00 -13.22
CA THR A 32 -0.84 -14.85 -13.40
C THR A 32 0.13 -14.83 -12.22
N ASN A 33 -0.17 -14.12 -11.13
CA ASN A 33 0.71 -14.09 -9.96
C ASN A 33 0.68 -15.46 -9.26
N ALA A 34 1.71 -16.28 -9.49
CA ALA A 34 1.78 -17.65 -8.99
C ALA A 34 2.02 -17.77 -7.47
N MET A 35 1.86 -16.71 -6.67
CA MET A 35 2.19 -16.69 -5.24
C MET A 35 3.64 -17.12 -4.95
N GLN A 36 4.55 -16.96 -5.93
CA GLN A 36 5.93 -17.41 -5.81
C GLN A 36 6.82 -16.29 -5.28
N VAL A 37 7.18 -16.42 -4.00
CA VAL A 37 8.38 -15.77 -3.46
C VAL A 37 9.52 -16.78 -3.57
N HIS A 38 10.73 -16.31 -3.80
CA HIS A 38 11.90 -17.19 -3.87
C HIS A 38 11.96 -18.11 -2.63
N LYS A 39 12.07 -19.43 -2.86
CA LYS A 39 11.97 -20.45 -1.81
C LYS A 39 12.98 -20.20 -0.69
N TYR A 40 12.58 -20.46 0.55
CA TYR A 40 13.44 -20.26 1.70
C TYR A 40 14.68 -21.19 1.70
N ASN A 41 14.56 -22.39 1.15
CA ASN A 41 15.66 -23.38 1.12
C ASN A 41 16.61 -23.24 -0.06
N SER A 42 16.38 -22.28 -0.95
CA SER A 42 17.32 -22.06 -2.06
C SER A 42 18.66 -21.49 -1.57
N ASN A 43 19.67 -21.57 -2.43
CA ASN A 43 21.01 -21.05 -2.18
C ASN A 43 21.11 -19.50 -2.24
N GLN A 44 20.08 -18.79 -1.81
CA GLN A 44 20.09 -17.33 -1.70
C GLN A 44 20.52 -16.87 -0.29
N PRO A 45 21.30 -15.78 -0.19
CA PRO A 45 21.67 -15.19 1.09
C PRO A 45 20.46 -14.87 1.99
N ILE A 46 20.63 -15.01 3.30
CA ILE A 46 19.60 -14.70 4.29
C ILE A 46 19.16 -13.22 4.20
N SER A 47 20.07 -12.31 3.85
CA SER A 47 19.76 -10.88 3.65
C SER A 47 18.71 -10.66 2.56
N HIS A 48 18.78 -11.36 1.44
CA HIS A 48 17.81 -11.26 0.35
C HIS A 48 16.44 -11.78 0.79
N LYS A 49 16.39 -12.93 1.47
CA LYS A 49 15.16 -13.51 2.04
C LYS A 49 14.49 -12.55 3.04
N ARG A 50 15.28 -11.88 3.88
CA ARG A 50 14.79 -10.82 4.78
C ARG A 50 14.24 -9.61 4.02
N SER A 51 14.94 -9.19 2.96
CA SER A 51 14.54 -8.07 2.13
C SER A 51 13.20 -8.36 1.43
N CYS A 52 13.01 -9.56 0.88
CA CYS A 52 11.75 -9.99 0.29
C CYS A 52 10.57 -9.83 1.26
N VAL A 53 10.73 -10.29 2.51
CA VAL A 53 9.70 -10.10 3.56
C VAL A 53 9.41 -8.62 3.77
N ARG A 54 10.44 -7.81 4.00
CA ARG A 54 10.27 -6.38 4.29
C ARG A 54 9.64 -5.60 3.15
N VAL A 55 10.04 -5.86 1.92
CA VAL A 55 9.50 -5.16 0.74
C VAL A 55 8.03 -5.48 0.56
N LEU A 56 7.63 -6.75 0.68
CA LEU A 56 6.23 -7.14 0.50
C LEU A 56 5.32 -6.54 1.59
N TYR A 57 5.72 -6.56 2.85
CA TYR A 57 4.95 -5.92 3.92
C TYR A 57 4.96 -4.38 3.82
N ARG A 58 6.08 -3.76 3.42
CA ARG A 58 6.15 -2.31 3.20
C ARG A 58 5.22 -1.87 2.07
N ARG A 59 5.09 -2.67 1.01
CA ARG A 59 4.14 -2.41 -0.08
C ARG A 59 2.69 -2.37 0.41
N VAL A 60 2.32 -3.26 1.35
CA VAL A 60 0.99 -3.20 1.97
C VAL A 60 0.77 -1.85 2.66
N GLU A 61 1.76 -1.39 3.42
CA GLU A 61 1.66 -0.10 4.12
C GLU A 61 1.58 1.10 3.19
N THR A 62 2.28 1.06 2.05
CA THR A 62 2.35 2.18 1.11
C THR A 62 1.29 2.17 0.01
N HIS A 63 0.72 1.02 -0.33
CA HIS A 63 -0.22 0.88 -1.44
C HIS A 63 -1.67 0.62 -1.01
N CYS A 64 -1.92 0.19 0.23
CA CYS A 64 -3.27 0.12 0.77
C CYS A 64 -3.59 1.38 1.58
N SER A 65 -4.67 2.09 1.21
CA SER A 65 -5.11 3.30 1.92
C SER A 65 -5.88 2.99 3.20
N GLU A 66 -6.66 1.90 3.20
CA GLU A 66 -7.58 1.55 4.28
C GLU A 66 -7.06 0.39 5.13
N LEU A 67 -7.47 0.35 6.40
CA LEU A 67 -6.99 -0.64 7.36
C LEU A 67 -7.47 -2.05 6.99
N GLU A 68 -8.71 -2.16 6.53
CA GLU A 68 -9.36 -3.39 6.11
C GLU A 68 -8.57 -4.05 4.97
N ASP A 69 -8.15 -3.25 3.98
CA ASP A 69 -7.36 -3.72 2.85
C ASP A 69 -5.92 -4.07 3.25
N LYS A 70 -5.35 -3.37 4.23
CA LYS A 70 -4.05 -3.76 4.82
C LYS A 70 -4.14 -5.11 5.51
N VAL A 71 -5.17 -5.32 6.33
CA VAL A 71 -5.40 -6.58 7.04
C VAL A 71 -5.61 -7.72 6.03
N ALA A 72 -6.48 -7.54 5.04
CA ALA A 72 -6.73 -8.54 4.01
C ALA A 72 -5.45 -8.92 3.25
N GLN A 73 -4.61 -7.93 2.92
CA GLN A 73 -3.37 -8.19 2.21
C GLN A 73 -2.32 -8.87 3.09
N VAL A 74 -2.25 -8.56 4.39
CA VAL A 74 -1.39 -9.27 5.34
C VAL A 74 -1.85 -10.71 5.51
N GLU A 75 -3.14 -10.96 5.65
CA GLU A 75 -3.69 -12.32 5.72
C GLU A 75 -3.39 -13.12 4.46
N TYR A 76 -3.40 -12.48 3.28
CA TYR A 76 -2.95 -13.10 2.04
C TYR A 76 -1.45 -13.43 2.02
N LEU A 77 -0.57 -12.57 2.55
CA LEU A 77 0.87 -12.81 2.53
C LEU A 77 1.32 -13.96 3.46
N ARG A 78 0.57 -14.23 4.54
CA ARG A 78 0.89 -15.29 5.49
C ARG A 78 1.02 -16.69 4.85
N PRO A 79 0.01 -17.21 4.13
CA PRO A 79 0.12 -18.50 3.45
C PRO A 79 1.19 -18.48 2.35
N VAL A 80 1.34 -17.38 1.61
CA VAL A 80 2.39 -17.21 0.59
C VAL A 80 3.78 -17.47 1.17
N PHE A 81 4.11 -16.86 2.30
CA PHE A 81 5.41 -17.10 2.95
C PHE A 81 5.54 -18.52 3.49
N ARG A 82 4.47 -19.07 4.08
CA ARG A 82 4.45 -20.45 4.61
C ARG A 82 4.72 -21.48 3.51
N GLU A 83 4.03 -21.38 2.38
CA GLU A 83 4.15 -22.28 1.23
C GLU A 83 5.50 -22.14 0.49
N ASN A 84 6.17 -21.01 0.67
CA ASN A 84 7.53 -20.78 0.21
C ASN A 84 8.60 -21.15 1.25
N GLY A 85 8.22 -21.79 2.36
CA GLY A 85 9.13 -22.36 3.36
C GLY A 85 9.62 -21.37 4.43
N TYR A 86 9.06 -20.16 4.50
CA TYR A 86 9.45 -19.18 5.49
C TYR A 86 8.76 -19.49 6.83
N GLN A 87 9.57 -19.70 7.87
CA GLN A 87 9.05 -19.88 9.22
C GLN A 87 8.42 -18.58 9.75
N ARG A 88 7.28 -18.69 10.47
CA ARG A 88 6.58 -17.54 11.07
C ARG A 88 7.50 -16.68 11.94
N ASN A 89 8.39 -17.31 12.71
CA ASN A 89 9.34 -16.61 13.57
C ASN A 89 10.36 -15.78 12.76
N PHE A 90 10.79 -16.28 11.61
CA PHE A 90 11.68 -15.56 10.70
C PHE A 90 10.97 -14.32 10.14
N VAL A 91 9.73 -14.49 9.65
CA VAL A 91 8.90 -13.38 9.14
C VAL A 91 8.70 -12.32 10.22
N ASN A 92 8.22 -12.72 11.40
CA ASN A 92 8.00 -11.81 12.53
C ASN A 92 9.28 -11.05 12.91
N ARG A 93 10.43 -11.75 12.93
CA ARG A 93 11.74 -11.13 13.22
C ARG A 93 12.13 -10.09 12.16
N CYS A 94 11.75 -10.27 10.90
CA CYS A 94 12.01 -9.30 9.83
C CYS A 94 11.20 -8.01 9.99
N LEU A 95 10.00 -8.13 10.55
CA LEU A 95 9.03 -7.04 10.75
C LEU A 95 9.21 -6.29 12.06
N ARG A 96 10.00 -6.82 13.01
CA ARG A 96 10.36 -6.08 14.23
C ARG A 96 10.99 -4.74 13.84
N LYS A 97 10.42 -3.64 14.33
CA LYS A 97 11.01 -2.31 14.21
C LYS A 97 12.41 -2.37 14.83
N ARG A 98 13.44 -1.99 14.06
CA ARG A 98 14.73 -1.63 14.65
C ARG A 98 14.65 -0.14 14.95
N ASP A 99 14.56 0.23 16.22
CA ASP A 99 14.65 1.62 16.69
C ASP A 99 16.06 2.22 16.54
N ARG A 100 16.86 1.76 15.58
CA ARG A 100 18.19 2.29 15.29
C ARG A 100 18.29 2.46 13.78
N GLN A 101 18.44 3.72 13.33
CA GLN A 101 18.66 4.17 11.94
C GLN A 101 17.43 4.66 11.14
N GLN A 102 16.55 5.45 11.75
CA GLN A 102 15.90 6.55 11.00
C GLN A 102 16.76 7.83 10.97
N SER A 103 17.91 7.87 11.65
CA SER A 103 18.79 9.05 11.74
C SER A 103 19.87 9.16 10.65
N ARG A 104 19.73 8.47 9.51
CA ARG A 104 20.63 8.65 8.35
C ARG A 104 19.87 8.84 7.04
N THR A 105 18.71 9.47 7.08
CA THR A 105 18.07 9.95 5.84
C THR A 105 18.90 11.14 5.35
N ASP A 106 19.71 10.89 4.32
CA ASP A 106 20.25 11.95 3.48
C ASP A 106 19.06 12.79 2.96
N PRO A 107 18.98 14.11 3.25
CA PRO A 107 17.79 14.92 2.99
C PRO A 107 17.38 15.02 1.51
N ASN A 108 18.21 14.55 0.58
CA ASN A 108 18.15 14.96 -0.82
C ASN A 108 17.42 13.99 -1.77
N ILE A 109 16.82 12.88 -1.30
CA ILE A 109 16.10 11.95 -2.20
C ILE A 109 14.64 12.37 -2.44
N TRP A 110 14.06 13.24 -1.61
CA TRP A 110 12.65 13.65 -1.71
C TRP A 110 12.39 14.83 -2.67
N ARG A 111 13.39 15.36 -3.38
CA ARG A 111 13.22 16.44 -4.38
C ARG A 111 12.61 15.99 -5.72
N LEU A 112 11.93 14.86 -5.74
CA LEU A 112 10.93 14.53 -6.75
C LEU A 112 9.57 14.36 -6.06
N GLN A 113 9.16 15.40 -5.32
CA GLN A 113 7.76 15.62 -4.97
C GLN A 113 7.01 15.99 -6.26
N GLY A 114 6.49 14.97 -6.93
CA GLY A 114 5.38 15.15 -7.87
C GLY A 114 4.24 15.85 -7.13
N THR A 115 3.80 16.97 -7.70
CA THR A 115 2.62 17.73 -7.32
C THR A 115 1.38 16.83 -7.31
N TYR A 116 1.05 16.26 -6.14
CA TYR A 116 -0.31 15.78 -5.90
C TYR A 116 -1.14 16.96 -5.43
N VAL A 117 -2.24 17.22 -6.14
CA VAL A 117 -3.15 18.35 -5.93
C VAL A 117 -3.60 18.37 -4.46
N LYS A 118 -3.20 19.41 -3.74
CA LYS A 118 -3.76 19.75 -2.43
C LYS A 118 -5.10 20.43 -2.67
N CYS A 119 -6.20 19.66 -2.65
CA CYS A 119 -7.52 20.26 -2.49
C CYS A 119 -7.60 20.92 -1.11
N ARG A 120 -7.40 22.24 -1.05
CA ARG A 120 -7.81 23.03 0.11
C ARG A 120 -9.33 23.09 0.08
N ASN A 121 -9.97 22.51 1.09
CA ASN A 121 -11.32 22.88 1.46
C ASN A 121 -11.34 24.38 1.77
N LEU A 122 -11.89 25.18 0.86
CA LEU A 122 -12.47 26.47 1.19
C LEU A 122 -13.96 26.22 1.39
N GLY A 123 -14.30 25.86 2.63
CA GLY A 123 -15.63 26.13 3.12
C GLY A 123 -15.84 27.64 3.13
N ALA A 124 -16.69 28.12 2.24
CA ALA A 124 -17.31 29.42 2.32
C ALA A 124 -18.75 29.23 1.85
N ALA A 125 -19.67 29.28 2.81
CA ALA A 125 -21.09 29.31 2.56
C ALA A 125 -21.48 30.51 1.69
N PRO A 126 -22.52 30.39 0.86
CA PRO A 126 -23.38 31.51 0.55
C PRO A 126 -24.77 31.25 1.15
N ASN A 127 -25.18 32.22 1.96
CA ASN A 127 -26.54 32.46 2.41
C ASN A 127 -27.57 32.22 1.30
N LEU A 128 -28.43 31.21 1.48
CA LEU A 128 -29.72 31.11 0.79
C LEU A 128 -30.79 31.51 1.80
N VAL A 129 -31.07 32.81 1.85
CA VAL A 129 -32.33 33.32 2.37
C VAL A 129 -33.31 33.27 1.21
N CYS A 130 -34.15 32.24 1.17
CA CYS A 130 -35.37 32.26 0.37
C CYS A 130 -36.38 31.31 1.01
N SER A 131 -37.11 31.80 2.00
CA SER A 131 -38.43 31.28 2.33
C SER A 131 -39.41 32.43 2.20
N GLN A 132 -40.20 32.37 1.12
CA GLN A 132 -41.46 33.09 0.99
C GLN A 132 -42.46 32.47 1.97
N PHE A 133 -43.10 33.28 2.80
CA PHE A 133 -44.49 33.09 3.22
C PHE A 133 -45.07 34.46 3.61
N ALA A 134 -46.09 34.86 2.84
CA ALA A 134 -47.09 35.92 3.04
C ALA A 134 -46.60 37.36 3.28
#